data_AF-A0A2N7B317-F1
#
_entry.id   AF-A0A2N7B317-F1
#
_cell.length_a   1.000
_cell.length_b   1.000
_cell.length_c   1.000
_cell.angle_alpha   90.00
_cell.angle_beta   90.00
_cell.angle_gamma   90.00
#
_symmetry.space_group_name_H-M   'P 1'
#
loop_
_entity.id
_entity.type
_entity.pdbx_description
1 polymer ?
#
loop_
_entity_poly.entity_id
_entity_poly.type
_entity_poly.pdbx_seq_one_letter_code
_entity_poly.pdbx_strand_id
1 'polypeptide(L)'
;MKRYLLLHTFLLLTFTAWSQAPRITDHNAIGWWVYMGDHSLNKRLKLHTEYQWRRINFVQHWQQALARVGLLYDVRKNLSVGGGYTHFTTYPYG
;
A
#
# COMPACT_ATOMS: atom_id res chain seq x y z
N MET A 1 3.89 49.79 -29.91
CA MET A 1 2.51 49.40 -29.56
C MET A 1 2.21 47.93 -29.85
N LYS A 2 2.59 47.37 -31.03
CA LYS A 2 2.31 45.96 -31.38
C LYS A 2 2.98 44.88 -30.50
N ARG A 3 4.12 45.16 -29.87
CA ARG A 3 4.87 44.20 -29.02
C ARG A 3 4.12 43.76 -27.75
N TYR A 4 3.35 44.65 -27.14
CA TYR A 4 2.58 44.32 -25.94
C TYR A 4 1.23 43.69 -26.27
N LEU A 5 0.77 43.80 -27.52
CA LEU A 5 -0.50 43.25 -27.99
C LEU A 5 -0.52 41.72 -27.85
N LEU A 6 0.57 41.05 -28.27
CA LEU A 6 0.74 39.60 -28.14
C LEU A 6 0.69 39.12 -26.68
N LEU A 7 1.27 39.89 -25.76
CA LEU A 7 1.23 39.60 -24.31
C LEU A 7 -0.19 39.68 -23.75
N HIS A 8 -0.97 40.69 -24.17
CA HIS A 8 -2.36 40.82 -23.74
C HIS A 8 -3.26 39.73 -24.33
N THR A 9 -3.01 39.31 -25.58
CA THR A 9 -3.72 38.17 -26.20
C THR A 9 -3.40 36.86 -25.49
N PHE A 10 -2.15 36.65 -25.06
CA PHE A 10 -1.75 35.46 -24.33
C PHE A 10 -2.38 35.38 -22.92
N LEU A 11 -2.51 36.52 -22.23
CA LEU A 11 -3.16 36.60 -20.92
C LEU A 11 -4.66 36.29 -20.97
N LEU A 12 -5.35 36.65 -22.05
CA LEU A 12 -6.79 36.39 -22.24
C LEU A 12 -7.12 34.91 -22.48
N LEU A 13 -6.14 34.07 -22.85
CA LEU A 13 -6.34 32.63 -23.09
C LEU A 13 -6.36 31.77 -21.81
N THR A 14 -6.16 32.37 -20.62
CA THR A 14 -5.99 31.64 -19.36
C THR A 14 -7.29 31.28 -18.62
N PHE A 15 -8.47 31.68 -19.14
CA PHE A 15 -9.72 31.70 -18.35
C PHE A 15 -10.54 30.40 -18.30
N THR A 16 -10.11 29.27 -18.86
CA THR A 16 -10.96 28.05 -18.90
C THR A 16 -10.23 26.74 -18.62
N ALA A 17 -9.39 26.70 -17.57
CA ALA A 17 -8.82 25.43 -17.09
C ALA A 17 -9.71 24.80 -16.00
N TRP A 18 -10.69 23.98 -16.40
CA TRP A 18 -11.46 23.13 -15.47
C TRP A 18 -10.74 21.80 -15.30
N SER A 19 -9.65 21.80 -14.53
CA SER A 19 -8.87 20.58 -14.20
C SER A 19 -9.31 19.93 -12.89
N GLN A 20 -10.35 20.44 -12.23
CA GLN A 20 -10.83 19.86 -10.98
C GLN A 20 -11.78 18.70 -11.32
N ALA A 21 -11.24 17.48 -11.35
CA ALA A 21 -12.07 16.29 -11.35
C ALA A 21 -12.95 16.31 -10.08
N PRO A 22 -14.26 16.02 -10.17
CA PRO A 22 -15.11 15.95 -8.99
C PRO A 22 -14.53 14.91 -8.04
N ARG A 23 -14.36 15.30 -6.77
CA ARG A 23 -13.87 14.39 -5.73
C ARG A 23 -14.93 13.31 -5.52
N ILE A 24 -14.67 12.12 -6.04
CA ILE A 24 -15.48 10.94 -5.74
C ILE A 24 -15.24 10.60 -4.27
N THR A 25 -16.31 10.68 -3.47
CA THR A 25 -16.32 10.28 -2.06
C THR A 25 -16.98 8.92 -1.97
N ASP A 26 -16.16 7.89 -1.79
CA ASP A 26 -16.63 6.52 -1.63
C ASP A 26 -16.39 6.06 -0.19
N HIS A 27 -17.46 5.68 0.49
CA HIS A 27 -17.41 5.27 1.90
C HIS A 27 -17.26 3.76 1.96
N ASN A 28 -16.05 3.29 2.25
CA ASN A 28 -15.75 1.87 2.39
C ASN A 28 -15.46 1.52 3.84
N ALA A 29 -16.20 0.57 4.40
CA ALA A 29 -15.88 -0.03 5.68
C ALA A 29 -14.89 -1.18 5.47
N ILE A 30 -13.61 -0.95 5.75
CA ILE A 30 -12.54 -1.93 5.55
C ILE A 30 -12.22 -2.62 6.88
N GLY A 31 -12.36 -3.94 6.91
CA GLY A 31 -11.79 -4.77 7.97
C GLY A 31 -10.34 -5.13 7.60
N TRP A 32 -9.39 -4.74 8.44
CA TRP A 32 -7.99 -5.11 8.29
C TRP A 32 -7.54 -5.87 9.52
N TRP A 33 -7.15 -7.12 9.31
CA TRP A 33 -6.60 -7.95 10.37
C TRP A 33 -5.22 -8.41 9.99
N VAL A 34 -4.37 -8.43 11.01
CA VAL A 34 -2.99 -8.85 10.90
C VAL A 34 -2.68 -9.77 12.05
N TYR A 35 -2.15 -10.93 11.70
CA TYR A 35 -1.44 -11.80 12.61
C TYR A 35 0.03 -11.74 12.24
N MET A 36 0.89 -11.43 13.20
CA MET A 36 2.35 -11.45 13.01
C MET A 36 3.01 -12.02 14.25
N GLY A 37 3.98 -12.91 14.04
CA GLY A 37 4.61 -13.66 15.12
C GLY A 37 5.98 -14.20 14.73
N ASP A 38 6.96 -13.90 15.59
CA ASP A 38 8.30 -14.48 15.55
C ASP A 38 8.39 -15.63 16.55
N HIS A 39 8.36 -16.85 16.03
CA HIS A 39 8.43 -18.06 16.83
C HIS A 39 9.89 -18.51 16.94
N SER A 40 10.47 -18.41 18.14
CA SER A 40 11.84 -18.91 18.38
C SER A 40 11.86 -20.43 18.30
N LEU A 41 12.53 -20.97 17.28
CA LEU A 41 12.76 -22.41 17.15
C LEU A 41 13.94 -22.82 18.04
N ASN A 42 15.02 -22.03 17.98
CA ASN A 42 16.25 -22.26 18.72
C ASN A 42 16.85 -20.92 19.19
N LYS A 43 17.95 -20.96 19.96
CA LYS A 43 18.65 -19.75 20.46
C LYS A 43 19.12 -18.76 19.39
N ARG A 44 19.20 -19.17 18.12
CA ARG A 44 19.66 -18.36 16.98
C ARG A 44 18.73 -18.41 15.76
N LEU A 45 17.65 -19.18 15.81
CA LEU A 45 16.77 -19.37 14.66
C LEU A 45 15.33 -19.08 15.07
N LYS A 46 14.68 -18.20 14.33
CA LYS A 46 13.29 -17.78 14.52
C LYS A 46 12.51 -18.00 13.22
N LEU A 47 11.29 -18.45 13.36
CA LEU A 47 10.32 -18.55 12.28
C LEU A 47 9.44 -17.30 12.32
N HIS A 48 9.55 -16.48 11.28
CA HIS A 48 8.68 -15.34 11.07
C HIS A 48 7.42 -15.81 10.33
N THR A 49 6.26 -15.55 10.93
CA THR A 49 4.97 -15.79 10.29
C THR A 49 4.17 -14.50 10.32
N GLU A 50 3.60 -14.14 9.19
CA GLU A 50 2.75 -12.98 9.05
C GLU A 50 1.61 -13.31 8.10
N TYR A 51 0.39 -13.00 8.51
CA TYR A 51 -0.78 -13.10 7.69
C TYR A 51 -1.63 -11.86 7.84
N GLN A 52 -1.80 -11.13 6.75
CA GLN A 52 -2.69 -9.99 6.66
C GLN A 52 -3.81 -10.31 5.69
N TRP A 53 -5.05 -10.04 6.09
CA TRP A 53 -6.14 -9.97 5.14
C TRP A 53 -6.89 -8.64 5.27
N ARG A 54 -7.38 -8.17 4.14
CA ARG A 54 -8.27 -7.01 4.05
C ARG A 54 -9.60 -7.44 3.45
N ARG A 55 -10.67 -6.93 4.04
CA ARG A 55 -12.05 -7.16 3.62
C ARG A 55 -12.75 -5.83 3.44
N ILE A 56 -13.56 -5.72 2.39
CA ILE A 56 -14.54 -4.64 2.24
C ILE A 56 -15.88 -5.06 2.85
N ASN A 57 -16.70 -4.07 3.20
CA ASN A 57 -17.95 -4.24 3.96
C ASN A 57 -17.71 -5.05 5.26
N PHE A 58 -16.69 -4.65 6.01
CA PHE A 58 -16.14 -5.30 7.20
C PHE A 58 -15.57 -6.69 6.95
N VAL A 59 -16.33 -7.68 6.48
CA VAL A 59 -15.87 -9.08 6.33
C VAL A 59 -16.34 -9.75 5.04
N GLN A 60 -17.24 -9.11 4.27
CA GLN A 60 -18.03 -9.80 3.25
C GLN A 60 -17.26 -10.13 1.98
N HIS A 61 -16.35 -9.27 1.53
CA HIS A 61 -15.59 -9.52 0.30
C HIS A 61 -14.09 -9.38 0.50
N TRP A 62 -13.34 -10.27 -0.15
CA TRP A 62 -11.89 -10.22 -0.17
C TRP A 62 -11.40 -9.03 -0.97
N GLN A 63 -10.52 -8.24 -0.38
CA GLN A 63 -9.81 -7.16 -1.07
C GLN A 63 -8.36 -7.56 -1.29
N GLN A 64 -7.70 -8.04 -0.23
CA GLN A 64 -6.29 -8.43 -0.28
C GLN A 64 -5.99 -9.53 0.72
N ALA A 65 -5.09 -10.44 0.36
CA ALA A 65 -4.51 -11.44 1.24
C ALA A 65 -2.97 -11.39 1.10
N LEU A 66 -2.26 -11.31 2.20
CA LEU A 66 -0.80 -11.35 2.27
C LEU A 66 -0.42 -12.41 3.28
N ALA A 67 0.20 -13.49 2.81
CA ALA A 67 0.83 -14.49 3.67
C ALA A 67 2.33 -14.42 3.49
N ARG A 68 3.05 -14.24 4.58
CA ARG A 68 4.51 -14.21 4.60
C ARG A 68 5.01 -15.23 5.61
N VAL A 69 5.95 -16.02 5.16
CA VAL A 69 6.66 -16.97 6.00
C VAL A 69 8.14 -16.81 5.73
N GLY A 70 8.94 -16.75 6.79
CA GLY A 70 10.38 -16.59 6.67
C GLY A 70 11.12 -17.18 7.84
N LEU A 71 12.41 -17.41 7.65
CA LEU A 71 13.33 -17.79 8.70
C LEU A 71 14.29 -16.63 8.95
N LEU A 72 14.55 -16.37 10.23
CA LEU A 72 15.49 -15.36 10.72
C LEU A 72 16.57 -16.09 11.50
N TYR A 73 17.83 -15.92 11.10
CA TYR A 73 19.00 -16.48 11.76
C TYR A 73 19.87 -15.38 12.36
N ASP A 74 20.11 -15.44 13.66
CA ASP A 74 20.95 -14.52 14.42
C ASP A 74 22.43 -14.90 14.23
N VAL A 75 23.13 -14.20 13.33
CA VAL A 75 24.58 -14.39 13.05
C VAL A 75 25.42 -13.90 14.22
N ARG A 76 25.03 -12.77 14.82
CA ARG A 76 25.60 -12.19 16.04
C ARG A 76 24.47 -11.61 16.88
N LYS A 77 24.76 -11.22 18.13
CA LYS A 77 23.75 -10.64 19.04
C LYS A 77 22.94 -9.47 18.44
N ASN A 78 23.53 -8.72 17.50
CA ASN A 78 22.93 -7.54 16.89
C ASN A 78 22.82 -7.65 15.36
N LEU A 79 23.03 -8.84 14.78
CA LEU A 79 22.95 -9.06 13.34
C LEU A 79 22.17 -10.34 13.07
N SER A 80 21.02 -10.17 12.43
CA SER A 80 20.17 -11.26 11.98
C SER A 80 20.04 -11.20 10.46
N VAL A 81 20.12 -12.35 9.81
CA VAL A 81 19.87 -12.50 8.38
C VAL A 81 18.65 -13.38 8.21
N GLY A 82 17.79 -13.05 7.26
CA GLY A 82 16.58 -13.82 7.04
C GLY A 82 16.23 -13.96 5.58
N GLY A 83 15.56 -15.07 5.28
CA GLY A 83 15.04 -15.37 3.96
C GLY A 83 13.63 -15.92 4.10
N GLY A 84 12.77 -15.56 3.17
CA GLY A 84 11.37 -15.96 3.23
C GLY A 84 10.64 -15.76 1.91
N TYR A 85 9.38 -16.17 1.92
CA TYR A 85 8.48 -16.04 0.80
C TYR A 85 7.25 -15.25 1.24
N THR A 86 6.82 -14.33 0.38
CA THR A 86 5.56 -13.60 0.56
C THR A 86 4.64 -13.97 -0.59
N HIS A 87 3.51 -14.58 -0.26
CA HIS A 87 2.38 -14.74 -1.15
C HIS A 87 1.46 -13.53 -0.99
N PHE A 88 1.19 -12.86 -2.10
CA PHE A 88 0.36 -11.66 -2.13
C PHE A 88 -0.71 -11.81 -3.20
N THR A 89 -1.97 -11.67 -2.78
CA THR A 89 -3.13 -11.82 -3.65
C THR A 89 -4.02 -10.61 -3.50
N THR A 90 -4.41 -10.01 -4.62
CA THR A 90 -5.34 -8.89 -4.68
C THR A 90 -6.53 -9.31 -5.55
N TYR A 91 -7.74 -8.92 -5.14
CA TYR A 91 -9.00 -9.28 -5.79
C TYR A 91 -9.68 -8.04 -6.33
N PRO A 92 -10.33 -8.10 -7.51
CA PRO A 92 -11.00 -6.94 -8.10
C PRO A 92 -12.02 -6.33 -7.13
N TYR A 93 -12.15 -5.00 -7.15
CA TYR A 93 -12.63 -4.13 -6.05
C TYR A 93 -11.56 -3.83 -4.97
N GLY A 94 -10.36 -4.37 -5.20
CA GLY A 94 -9.02 -4.05 -4.71
C GLY A 94 -8.00 -4.30 -5.81
#